data_AF-A0A9Q0ISI6-F1
#
_entry.id   AF-A0A9Q0ISI6-F1
#
_cell.length_a   1.000
_cell.length_b   1.000
_cell.length_c   1.000
_cell.angle_alpha   90.00
_cell.angle_beta   90.00
_cell.angle_gamma   90.00
#
_symmetry.space_group_name_H-M   'P 1'
#
loop_
_entity.id
_entity.type
_entity.pdbx_description
1 polymer ?
#
loop_
_entity_poly.entity_id
_entity_poly.type
_entity_poly.pdbx_seq_one_letter_code
_entity_poly.pdbx_strand_id
1 'polypeptide(L)'
;MVDVFPGVDPSPLVTLTGPSPPSSARPGEADDTLQRSDAGVDSALLYAKAWSKYTKELLAWVDRRLAMDIECAKSYAKMAESAKNLACQQEFMAFREIYVSAFKNDMEYSQLLLHTAAVLQSNKFTQPLQARKCELDKLRKEVKEQWQREQKRMLDSRHTSLRWRLRPFVPCTALLLPRHRNFTWAVPVFFAASPCPRHSVVDELVCFAVIPIEATPSFRLGW
;
A
#
# COMPACT_ATOMS: atom_id res chain seq x y z
N MET A 1 36.42 6.65 -30.81
CA MET A 1 36.33 5.24 -31.22
C MET A 1 34.85 4.93 -31.33
N VAL A 2 34.48 4.42 -32.49
CA VAL A 2 33.15 4.29 -33.08
C VAL A 2 32.09 3.57 -32.21
N ASP A 3 30.83 3.95 -32.42
CA ASP A 3 29.59 3.38 -31.86
C ASP A 3 29.53 1.84 -31.82
N VAL A 4 29.05 1.29 -30.70
CA VAL A 4 28.27 0.04 -30.66
C VAL A 4 27.23 0.15 -29.53
N PHE A 5 26.11 0.82 -29.78
CA PHE A 5 24.84 0.43 -29.17
C PHE A 5 24.10 -0.39 -30.22
N PRO A 6 24.03 -1.73 -30.09
CA PRO A 6 23.19 -2.52 -30.98
C PRO A 6 21.73 -2.22 -30.66
N GLY A 7 20.94 -2.10 -31.73
CA GLY A 7 19.51 -1.81 -31.67
C GLY A 7 18.77 -2.69 -30.69
N VAL A 8 18.02 -2.03 -29.81
CA VAL A 8 16.94 -2.66 -29.05
C VAL A 8 15.74 -2.70 -30.00
N ASP A 9 15.51 -3.86 -30.60
CA ASP A 9 14.24 -4.17 -31.26
C ASP A 9 13.10 -3.99 -30.23
N PRO A 10 12.02 -3.27 -30.57
CA PRO A 10 10.85 -3.18 -29.72
C PRO A 10 10.07 -4.51 -29.78
N SER A 11 10.44 -5.45 -28.91
CA SER A 11 9.63 -6.64 -28.65
C SER A 11 8.30 -6.26 -27.99
N PRO A 12 7.24 -7.04 -28.28
CA PRO A 12 5.87 -6.55 -28.21
C PRO A 12 5.43 -6.29 -26.79
N LEU A 13 4.66 -5.20 -26.64
CA LEU A 13 3.90 -4.81 -25.47
C LEU A 13 3.28 -6.05 -24.81
N VAL A 14 3.87 -6.51 -23.72
CA VAL A 14 3.28 -7.54 -22.88
C VAL A 14 2.07 -6.88 -22.24
N THR A 15 0.89 -7.14 -22.79
CA THR A 15 -0.40 -6.74 -22.23
C THR A 15 -0.55 -7.41 -20.86
N LEU A 16 -0.05 -6.75 -19.82
CA LEU A 16 -0.37 -7.03 -18.44
C LEU A 16 -1.85 -6.75 -18.25
N THR A 17 -2.68 -7.78 -18.43
CA THR A 17 -4.07 -7.83 -18.00
C THR A 17 -4.12 -7.86 -16.46
N GLY A 18 -3.70 -6.76 -15.84
CA GLY A 18 -4.23 -6.34 -14.55
C GLY A 18 -5.36 -5.34 -14.81
N PRO A 19 -6.42 -5.28 -13.99
CA PRO A 19 -7.42 -4.23 -14.12
C PRO A 19 -6.73 -2.89 -13.80
N SER A 20 -6.27 -2.21 -14.84
CA SER A 20 -5.91 -0.80 -14.79
C SER A 20 -7.18 -0.04 -14.38
N PRO A 21 -7.16 0.76 -13.30
CA PRO A 21 -8.25 1.67 -13.00
C PRO A 21 -8.50 2.55 -14.24
N PRO A 22 -9.77 2.80 -14.63
CA PRO A 22 -10.05 3.69 -15.73
C PRO A 22 -9.41 5.05 -15.43
N SER A 23 -8.44 5.44 -16.26
CA SER A 23 -7.64 6.67 -16.12
C SER A 23 -8.44 7.97 -16.31
N SER A 24 -9.77 7.92 -16.20
CA SER A 24 -10.66 9.06 -16.41
C SER A 24 -11.75 9.21 -15.36
N ALA A 25 -11.79 8.38 -14.32
CA ALA A 25 -12.76 8.59 -13.24
C ALA A 25 -12.30 9.77 -12.39
N ARG A 26 -13.12 10.81 -12.28
CA ARG A 26 -12.86 11.90 -11.32
C ARG A 26 -12.69 11.27 -9.92
N PRO A 27 -11.90 11.86 -8.99
CA PRO A 27 -11.64 11.31 -7.64
C PRO A 27 -12.86 10.99 -6.75
N GLY A 28 -14.10 11.05 -7.24
CA GLY A 28 -15.29 10.55 -6.56
C GLY A 28 -16.12 9.53 -7.36
N GLU A 29 -15.94 9.40 -8.69
CA GLU A 29 -16.74 8.48 -9.51
C GLU A 29 -16.43 7.01 -9.23
N ALA A 30 -15.16 6.70 -8.94
CA ALA A 30 -14.74 5.37 -8.52
C ALA A 30 -15.32 5.00 -7.14
N ASP A 31 -15.32 5.96 -6.20
CA ASP A 31 -15.87 5.78 -4.85
C ASP A 31 -17.38 5.57 -4.91
N ASP A 32 -18.07 6.40 -5.69
CA ASP A 32 -19.49 6.30 -5.99
C ASP A 32 -19.87 4.92 -6.57
N THR A 33 -19.03 4.39 -7.45
CA THR A 33 -19.24 3.07 -8.06
C THR A 33 -19.01 1.96 -7.05
N LEU A 34 -17.97 2.06 -6.23
CA LEU A 34 -17.66 1.10 -5.18
C LEU A 34 -18.73 1.08 -4.09
N GLN A 35 -19.24 2.24 -3.67
CA GLN A 35 -20.29 2.35 -2.65
C GLN A 35 -21.62 1.73 -3.07
N ARG A 36 -21.94 1.79 -4.38
CA ARG A 36 -23.17 1.18 -4.92
C ARG A 36 -23.05 -0.33 -5.12
N SER A 37 -21.85 -0.90 -5.00
CA SER A 37 -21.59 -2.33 -5.18
C SER A 37 -21.60 -3.07 -3.84
N ASP A 38 -22.36 -4.17 -3.75
CA ASP A 38 -22.38 -5.06 -2.58
C ASP A 38 -20.98 -5.66 -2.28
N ALA A 39 -20.12 -5.76 -3.29
CA ALA A 39 -18.75 -6.27 -3.18
C ALA A 39 -17.68 -5.15 -3.19
N GLY A 40 -18.07 -3.87 -3.17
CA GLY A 40 -17.14 -2.74 -3.34
C GLY A 40 -16.00 -2.72 -2.32
N VAL A 41 -16.31 -2.97 -1.05
CA VAL A 41 -15.31 -3.03 0.03
C VAL A 41 -14.32 -4.18 -0.21
N ASP A 42 -14.81 -5.36 -0.60
CA ASP A 42 -13.96 -6.52 -0.90
C ASP A 42 -13.09 -6.28 -2.14
N SER A 43 -13.63 -5.63 -3.17
CA SER A 43 -12.87 -5.20 -4.36
C SER A 43 -11.76 -4.22 -4.01
N ALA A 44 -12.03 -3.20 -3.17
CA ALA A 44 -11.01 -2.26 -2.70
C ALA A 44 -9.92 -2.96 -1.86
N LEU A 45 -10.31 -3.87 -0.96
CA LEU A 45 -9.38 -4.67 -0.16
C LEU A 45 -8.52 -5.62 -1.01
N LEU A 46 -9.05 -6.13 -2.12
CA LEU A 46 -8.30 -6.94 -3.09
C LEU A 46 -7.32 -6.09 -3.89
N TYR A 47 -7.73 -4.89 -4.33
CA TYR A 47 -6.83 -3.96 -5.01
C TYR A 47 -5.66 -3.56 -4.10
N ALA A 48 -5.93 -3.17 -2.85
CA ALA A 48 -4.89 -2.86 -1.88
C ALA A 48 -3.94 -4.05 -1.63
N LYS A 49 -4.44 -5.30 -1.70
CA LYS A 49 -3.60 -6.51 -1.64
C LYS A 49 -2.64 -6.59 -2.82
N ALA A 50 -3.17 -6.37 -4.02
CA ALA A 50 -2.41 -6.44 -5.26
C ALA A 50 -1.32 -5.36 -5.28
N TRP A 51 -1.67 -4.14 -4.84
CA TRP A 51 -0.71 -3.05 -4.69
C TRP A 51 0.44 -3.41 -3.74
N SER A 52 0.14 -3.94 -2.55
CA SER A 52 1.17 -4.39 -1.61
C SER A 52 2.09 -5.47 -2.19
N LYS A 53 1.52 -6.43 -2.95
CA LYS A 53 2.32 -7.45 -3.65
C LYS A 53 3.23 -6.81 -4.70
N TYR A 54 2.70 -5.91 -5.51
CA TYR A 54 3.46 -5.18 -6.52
C TYR A 54 4.63 -4.40 -5.91
N THR A 55 4.37 -3.61 -4.86
CA THR A 55 5.42 -2.84 -4.16
C THR A 55 6.48 -3.75 -3.57
N LYS A 56 6.11 -4.93 -3.04
CA LYS A 56 7.07 -5.91 -2.52
C LYS A 56 8.03 -6.39 -3.61
N GLU A 57 7.50 -6.76 -4.78
CA GLU A 57 8.34 -7.23 -5.89
C GLU A 57 9.23 -6.11 -6.44
N LEU A 58 8.71 -4.87 -6.48
CA LEU A 58 9.49 -3.70 -6.88
C LEU A 58 10.67 -3.45 -5.92
N LEU A 59 10.41 -3.46 -4.62
CA LEU A 59 11.46 -3.31 -3.60
C LEU A 59 12.52 -4.42 -3.71
N ALA A 60 12.08 -5.68 -3.89
CA ALA A 60 13.00 -6.79 -4.07
C ALA A 60 13.88 -6.65 -5.33
N TRP A 61 13.33 -6.10 -6.42
CA TRP A 61 14.12 -5.80 -7.61
C TRP A 61 15.13 -4.68 -7.36
N VAL A 62 14.72 -3.58 -6.71
CA VAL A 62 15.63 -2.47 -6.38
C VAL A 62 16.75 -2.90 -5.46
N ASP A 63 16.46 -3.70 -4.43
CA ASP A 63 17.48 -4.22 -3.52
C ASP A 63 18.51 -5.09 -4.24
N ARG A 64 18.07 -5.95 -5.16
CA ARG A 64 18.98 -6.73 -6.01
C ARG A 64 19.83 -5.84 -6.91
N ARG A 65 19.23 -4.83 -7.55
CA ARG A 65 19.96 -3.89 -8.41
C ARG A 65 21.03 -3.14 -7.62
N LEU A 66 20.67 -2.61 -6.45
CA LEU A 66 21.62 -1.88 -5.58
C LEU A 66 22.72 -2.79 -5.04
N ALA A 67 22.42 -4.05 -4.73
CA ALA A 67 23.43 -5.02 -4.33
C ALA A 67 24.47 -5.26 -5.45
N MET A 68 24.02 -5.38 -6.70
CA MET A 68 24.89 -5.49 -7.87
C MET A 68 25.71 -4.22 -8.08
N ASP A 69 25.10 -3.03 -7.98
CA ASP A 69 25.81 -1.74 -8.10
C ASP A 69 26.93 -1.63 -7.05
N ILE A 70 26.67 -2.05 -5.81
CA ILE A 70 27.63 -2.05 -4.70
C ILE A 70 28.79 -3.03 -4.96
N GLU A 71 28.48 -4.25 -5.40
CA GLU A 71 29.51 -5.25 -5.71
C GLU A 71 30.42 -4.80 -6.86
N CYS A 72 29.81 -4.24 -7.90
CA CYS A 72 30.50 -3.67 -9.05
C CYS A 72 31.45 -2.54 -8.64
N ALA A 73 30.98 -1.56 -7.86
CA ALA A 73 31.80 -0.46 -7.36
C ALA A 73 32.97 -0.94 -6.48
N LYS A 74 32.74 -1.94 -5.61
CA LYS A 74 33.82 -2.56 -4.81
C LYS A 74 34.86 -3.25 -5.67
N SER A 75 34.44 -3.94 -6.73
CA SER A 75 35.33 -4.60 -7.67
C SER A 75 36.23 -3.59 -8.41
N TYR A 76 35.63 -2.50 -8.93
CA TYR A 76 36.37 -1.43 -9.59
C TYR A 76 37.38 -0.76 -8.65
N ALA A 77 36.97 -0.42 -7.43
CA ALA A 77 37.88 0.15 -6.43
C ALA A 77 39.08 -0.77 -6.16
N LYS A 78 38.85 -2.08 -6.05
CA LYS A 78 39.93 -3.07 -5.82
C LYS A 78 40.88 -3.18 -7.01
N MET A 79 40.34 -3.19 -8.23
CA MET A 79 41.14 -3.23 -9.46
C MET A 79 41.98 -1.95 -9.61
N ALA A 80 41.38 -0.77 -9.42
CA ALA A 80 42.06 0.51 -9.47
C ALA A 80 43.17 0.63 -8.41
N GLU A 81 42.90 0.20 -7.17
CA GLU A 81 43.91 0.18 -6.10
C GLU A 81 45.09 -0.73 -6.44
N SER A 82 44.81 -1.92 -6.99
CA SER A 82 45.85 -2.88 -7.41
C SER A 82 46.72 -2.31 -8.54
N ALA A 83 46.08 -1.69 -9.54
CA ALA A 83 46.76 -1.07 -10.68
C ALA A 83 47.59 0.16 -10.26
N LYS A 84 47.05 0.99 -9.35
CA LYS A 84 47.77 2.11 -8.73
C LYS A 84 49.02 1.62 -8.02
N ASN A 85 48.93 0.57 -7.22
CA ASN A 85 50.07 0.04 -6.47
C ASN A 85 51.16 -0.52 -7.42
N LEU A 86 50.78 -1.20 -8.49
CA LEU A 86 51.71 -1.66 -9.53
C LEU A 86 52.41 -0.48 -10.22
N ALA A 87 51.66 0.55 -10.63
CA ALA A 87 52.21 1.75 -11.24
C ALA A 87 53.15 2.51 -10.27
N CYS A 88 52.83 2.52 -8.98
CA CYS A 88 53.65 3.17 -7.97
C CYS A 88 55.02 2.50 -7.79
N GLN A 89 55.11 1.18 -7.98
CA GLN A 89 56.37 0.42 -7.85
C GLN A 89 57.34 0.64 -9.02
N GLN A 90 56.85 1.10 -10.17
CA GLN A 90 57.69 1.37 -11.34
C GLN A 90 58.22 2.80 -11.29
N GLU A 91 59.50 2.98 -10.98
CA GLU A 91 60.14 4.30 -11.00
C GLU A 91 60.53 4.73 -12.42
N PHE A 92 60.59 6.05 -12.67
CA PHE A 92 61.02 6.67 -13.94
C PHE A 92 60.22 6.30 -15.20
N MET A 93 59.02 5.74 -15.05
CA MET A 93 58.14 5.43 -16.19
C MET A 93 57.48 6.68 -16.77
N ALA A 94 57.44 6.77 -18.10
CA ALA A 94 56.73 7.83 -18.80
C ALA A 94 55.23 7.82 -18.43
N PHE A 95 54.64 9.01 -18.24
CA PHE A 95 53.22 9.21 -17.93
C PHE A 95 52.70 8.55 -16.64
N ARG A 96 53.58 8.06 -15.75
CA ARG A 96 53.20 7.39 -14.50
C ARG A 96 52.20 8.20 -13.66
N GLU A 97 52.47 9.48 -13.43
CA GLU A 97 51.61 10.36 -12.63
C GLU A 97 50.20 10.48 -13.21
N ILE A 98 50.07 10.47 -14.54
CA ILE A 98 48.78 10.53 -15.23
C ILE A 98 47.97 9.27 -14.94
N TYR A 99 48.59 8.08 -15.06
CA TYR A 99 47.92 6.81 -14.77
C TYR A 99 47.56 6.68 -13.28
N VAL A 100 48.48 7.05 -12.37
CA VAL A 100 48.20 7.03 -10.93
C VAL A 100 47.03 7.95 -10.58
N SER A 101 46.97 9.14 -11.19
CA SER A 101 45.83 10.05 -11.01
C SER A 101 44.52 9.48 -11.55
N ALA A 102 44.54 8.80 -12.70
CA ALA A 102 43.37 8.15 -13.25
C ALA A 102 42.83 7.06 -12.31
N PHE A 103 43.71 6.20 -11.77
CA PHE A 103 43.28 5.17 -10.81
C PHE A 103 42.71 5.76 -9.51
N LYS A 104 43.27 6.88 -9.02
CA LYS A 104 42.68 7.58 -7.86
C LYS A 104 41.27 8.08 -8.16
N ASN A 105 41.04 8.62 -9.36
CA ASN A 105 39.71 9.06 -9.77
C ASN A 105 38.69 7.91 -9.83
N ASP A 106 39.08 6.76 -10.37
CA ASP A 106 38.23 5.56 -10.39
C ASP A 106 37.85 5.09 -8.98
N MET A 107 38.78 5.18 -8.03
CA MET A 107 38.52 4.86 -6.62
C MET A 107 37.55 5.85 -5.96
N GLU A 108 37.76 7.15 -6.15
CA GLU A 108 36.88 8.21 -5.64
C GLU A 108 35.46 8.07 -6.21
N TYR A 109 35.37 7.79 -7.51
CA TYR A 109 34.09 7.54 -8.17
C TYR A 109 33.40 6.29 -7.62
N SER A 110 34.15 5.21 -7.39
CA SER A 110 33.62 4.00 -6.75
C SER A 110 33.08 4.29 -5.34
N GLN A 111 33.74 5.15 -4.57
CA GLN A 111 33.24 5.58 -3.25
C GLN A 111 31.96 6.41 -3.36
N LEU A 112 31.87 7.30 -4.36
CA LEU A 112 30.65 8.08 -4.62
C LEU A 112 29.46 7.16 -4.96
N LEU A 113 29.68 6.12 -5.76
CA LEU A 113 28.64 5.13 -6.07
C LEU A 113 28.16 4.39 -4.81
N LEU A 114 29.10 3.95 -3.95
CA LEU A 114 28.75 3.29 -2.69
C LEU A 114 27.95 4.21 -1.76
N HIS A 115 28.36 5.47 -1.63
CA HIS A 115 27.62 6.45 -0.84
C HIS A 115 26.22 6.68 -1.39
N THR A 116 26.09 6.85 -2.71
CA THR A 116 24.81 7.04 -3.39
C THR A 116 23.89 5.84 -3.20
N ALA A 117 24.41 4.61 -3.34
CA ALA A 117 23.64 3.40 -3.09
C ALA A 117 23.12 3.32 -1.64
N ALA A 118 23.94 3.70 -0.65
CA ALA A 118 23.53 3.74 0.76
C ALA A 118 22.42 4.77 1.02
N VAL A 119 22.49 5.94 0.38
CA VAL A 119 21.44 6.98 0.45
C VAL A 119 20.13 6.48 -0.19
N LEU A 120 20.21 5.79 -1.33
CA LEU A 120 19.02 5.21 -1.97
C LEU A 120 18.35 4.15 -1.08
N GLN A 121 19.14 3.31 -0.40
CA GLN A 121 18.63 2.29 0.52
C GLN A 121 17.97 2.91 1.77
N SER A 122 18.62 3.89 2.41
CA SER A 122 18.23 4.33 3.76
C SER A 122 17.21 5.47 3.81
N ASN A 123 17.27 6.46 2.92
CA ASN A 123 16.53 7.71 3.16
C ASN A 123 15.90 8.34 1.92
N LYS A 124 16.16 7.81 0.71
CA LYS A 124 15.54 8.32 -0.51
C LYS A 124 14.54 7.40 -1.19
N PHE A 125 14.68 6.08 -1.09
CA PHE A 125 13.82 5.17 -1.83
C PHE A 125 13.37 3.93 -1.04
N THR A 126 14.28 2.98 -0.75
CA THR A 126 13.89 1.66 -0.25
C THR A 126 13.18 1.76 1.10
N GLN A 127 13.81 2.39 2.09
CA GLN A 127 13.24 2.50 3.43
C GLN A 127 11.93 3.34 3.47
N PRO A 128 11.83 4.53 2.83
CA PRO A 128 10.56 5.27 2.78
C PRO A 128 9.41 4.50 2.11
N LEU A 129 9.69 3.82 0.98
CA LEU A 129 8.67 3.05 0.27
C LEU A 129 8.22 1.82 1.08
N GLN A 130 9.17 1.14 1.73
CA GLN A 130 8.87 0.02 2.64
C GLN A 130 8.03 0.47 3.83
N ALA A 131 8.34 1.62 4.44
CA ALA A 131 7.56 2.20 5.54
C ALA A 131 6.12 2.49 5.10
N ARG A 132 5.93 3.17 3.96
CA ARG A 132 4.60 3.46 3.42
C ARG A 132 3.80 2.19 3.09
N LYS A 133 4.45 1.19 2.50
CA LYS A 133 3.82 -0.12 2.27
C LYS A 133 3.34 -0.75 3.58
N CYS A 134 4.16 -0.73 4.64
CA CYS A 134 3.80 -1.28 5.95
C CYS A 134 2.59 -0.57 6.59
N GLU A 135 2.54 0.77 6.50
CA GLU A 135 1.40 1.55 6.97
C GLU A 135 0.11 1.18 6.24
N LEU A 136 0.15 1.12 4.91
CA LEU A 136 -1.00 0.73 4.09
C LEU A 136 -1.45 -0.72 4.36
N ASP A 137 -0.50 -1.64 4.56
CA ASP A 137 -0.80 -3.03 4.93
C ASP A 137 -1.50 -3.13 6.30
N LYS A 138 -1.12 -2.28 7.26
CA LYS A 138 -1.77 -2.21 8.57
C LYS A 138 -3.21 -1.69 8.45
N LEU A 139 -3.38 -0.54 7.79
CA LEU A 139 -4.71 0.06 7.56
C LEU A 139 -5.65 -0.90 6.83
N ARG A 140 -5.15 -1.58 5.79
CA ARG A 140 -5.92 -2.59 5.06
C ARG A 140 -6.42 -3.73 5.97
N LYS A 141 -5.60 -4.19 6.92
CA LYS A 141 -6.01 -5.25 7.88
C LYS A 141 -7.08 -4.73 8.83
N GLU A 142 -6.93 -3.52 9.35
CA GLU A 142 -7.90 -2.88 10.25
C GLU A 142 -9.26 -2.72 9.55
N VAL A 143 -9.27 -2.21 8.31
CA VAL A 143 -10.49 -2.09 7.50
C VAL A 143 -11.11 -3.46 7.24
N LYS A 144 -10.31 -4.48 6.91
CA LYS A 144 -10.81 -5.84 6.71
C LYS A 144 -11.49 -6.40 7.97
N GLU A 145 -10.89 -6.20 9.15
CA GLU A 145 -11.47 -6.64 10.41
C GLU A 145 -12.76 -5.90 10.76
N GLN A 146 -12.80 -4.58 10.52
CA GLN A 146 -14.02 -3.78 10.67
C GLN A 146 -15.13 -4.26 9.74
N TRP A 147 -14.81 -4.50 8.47
CA TRP A 147 -15.75 -5.04 7.48
C TRP A 147 -16.33 -6.39 7.91
N GLN A 148 -15.48 -7.32 8.36
CA GLN A 148 -15.91 -8.63 8.84
C GLN A 148 -16.80 -8.54 10.09
N ARG A 149 -16.49 -7.63 11.02
CA ARG A 149 -17.32 -7.38 12.20
C ARG A 149 -18.70 -6.85 11.81
N GLU A 150 -18.75 -5.91 10.87
CA GLU A 150 -20.02 -5.32 10.43
C GLU A 150 -20.88 -6.33 9.65
N GLN A 151 -20.27 -7.11 8.76
CA GLN A 151 -20.95 -8.21 8.06
C GLN A 151 -21.57 -9.21 9.05
N LYS A 152 -20.82 -9.60 10.08
CA LYS A 152 -21.34 -10.48 11.13
C LYS A 152 -22.50 -9.84 11.90
N ARG A 153 -22.38 -8.57 12.30
CA ARG A 153 -23.44 -7.82 12.99
C ARG A 153 -24.73 -7.76 12.16
N MET A 154 -24.59 -7.52 10.86
CA MET A 154 -25.71 -7.50 9.93
C MET A 154 -26.40 -8.87 9.82
N LEU A 155 -25.62 -9.95 9.68
CA LEU A 155 -26.14 -11.32 9.61
C LEU A 155 -26.85 -11.73 10.90
N ASP A 156 -26.27 -11.45 12.07
CA ASP A 156 -26.86 -11.77 13.37
C ASP A 156 -28.17 -11.01 13.59
N SER A 157 -28.23 -9.74 13.16
CA SER A 157 -29.46 -8.92 13.22
C SER A 157 -30.55 -9.46 12.28
N ARG A 158 -30.18 -9.87 11.06
CA ARG A 158 -31.10 -10.50 10.10
C ARG A 158 -31.65 -11.81 10.66
N HIS A 159 -30.79 -12.67 11.21
CA HIS A 159 -31.21 -13.94 11.82
C HIS A 159 -32.13 -13.71 13.03
N THR A 160 -31.81 -12.74 13.88
CA THR A 160 -32.64 -12.36 15.03
C THR A 160 -34.01 -11.85 14.58
N SER A 161 -34.05 -10.94 13.59
CA SER A 161 -35.30 -10.43 13.02
C SER A 161 -36.16 -11.53 12.41
N LEU A 162 -35.56 -12.44 11.64
CA LEU A 162 -36.25 -13.61 11.09
C LEU A 162 -36.78 -14.53 12.20
N ARG A 163 -35.98 -14.78 13.24
CA ARG A 163 -36.41 -15.56 14.41
C ARG A 163 -37.62 -14.94 15.11
N TRP A 164 -37.65 -13.62 15.28
CA TRP A 164 -38.81 -12.92 15.86
C TRP A 164 -40.04 -12.98 14.95
N ARG A 165 -39.86 -12.82 13.63
CA ARG A 165 -40.94 -12.92 12.63
C ARG A 165 -41.57 -14.31 12.58
N LEU A 166 -40.76 -15.35 12.78
CA LEU A 166 -41.19 -16.75 12.75
C LEU A 166 -41.61 -17.27 14.13
N ARG A 167 -41.59 -16.46 15.18
CA ARG A 167 -42.18 -16.86 16.46
C ARG A 167 -43.68 -17.09 16.23
N PRO A 168 -44.21 -18.27 16.60
CA PRO A 168 -45.65 -18.49 16.59
C PRO A 168 -46.32 -17.37 17.37
N PHE A 169 -47.33 -16.73 16.78
CA PHE A 169 -48.19 -15.80 17.49
C PHE A 169 -48.89 -16.62 18.57
N VAL A 170 -48.38 -16.62 19.81
CA VAL A 170 -49.06 -17.24 20.95
C VAL A 170 -50.18 -16.27 21.32
N PRO A 171 -51.44 -16.56 20.99
CA PRO A 171 -52.52 -15.65 21.36
C PRO A 171 -52.62 -15.65 22.89
N CYS A 172 -52.85 -14.49 23.50
CA CYS A 172 -53.05 -14.36 24.96
C CYS A 172 -54.19 -15.24 25.52
N THR A 173 -54.98 -15.91 24.66
CA THR A 173 -56.05 -16.82 25.07
C THR A 173 -55.56 -18.13 25.68
N ALA A 174 -54.28 -18.49 25.56
CA ALA A 174 -53.73 -19.69 26.22
C ALA A 174 -53.42 -19.50 27.73
N LEU A 175 -53.61 -18.30 28.29
CA LEU A 175 -53.46 -17.99 29.72
C LEU A 175 -54.79 -17.61 30.40
N LEU A 176 -55.94 -18.00 29.83
CA LEU A 176 -57.23 -17.96 30.54
C LEU A 176 -57.28 -19.10 31.57
N LEU A 177 -56.53 -18.94 32.67
CA LEU A 177 -56.90 -19.56 33.95
C LEU A 177 -58.28 -19.02 34.39
N PRO A 178 -59.10 -19.81 35.09
CA PRO A 178 -60.45 -19.42 35.48
C PRO A 178 -60.44 -18.13 36.31
N ARG A 179 -61.19 -17.16 35.79
CA ARG A 179 -61.44 -15.82 36.31
C ARG A 179 -62.03 -15.89 37.73
N HIS A 180 -61.28 -15.48 38.75
CA HIS A 180 -61.85 -14.99 40.02
C HIS A 180 -61.58 -13.49 40.18
N ARG A 181 -62.60 -12.83 40.72
CA ARG A 181 -62.91 -11.38 40.72
C ARG A 181 -61.80 -10.43 41.20
N ASN A 182 -61.86 -9.24 40.60
CA ASN A 182 -61.42 -7.91 41.05
C ASN A 182 -59.92 -7.60 40.99
N PHE A 183 -59.46 -7.02 39.88
CA PHE A 183 -58.37 -6.06 39.88
C PHE A 183 -58.57 -5.03 38.75
N THR A 184 -58.46 -3.76 39.11
CA THR A 184 -58.62 -2.58 38.26
C THR A 184 -57.55 -2.51 37.18
N TRP A 185 -57.96 -2.17 35.95
CA TRP A 185 -57.10 -2.02 34.79
C TRP A 185 -56.15 -0.83 34.95
N ALA A 186 -54.88 -1.10 35.23
CA ALA A 186 -53.79 -0.19 34.87
C ALA A 186 -53.27 -0.63 33.49
N VAL A 187 -53.38 0.28 32.53
CA VAL A 187 -52.89 0.15 31.15
C VAL A 187 -51.36 0.00 31.15
N PRO A 188 -50.78 -1.00 30.46
CA PRO A 188 -49.40 -0.90 29.99
C PRO A 188 -49.43 -0.31 28.59
N VAL A 189 -49.11 0.97 28.50
CA VAL A 189 -48.71 1.62 27.24
C VAL A 189 -47.50 0.86 26.70
N PHE A 190 -47.65 0.23 25.54
CA PHE A 190 -46.56 -0.32 24.75
C PHE A 190 -45.63 0.84 24.34
N PHE A 191 -44.50 0.98 25.01
CA PHE A 191 -43.39 1.81 24.54
C PHE A 191 -42.54 0.96 23.59
N ALA A 192 -42.92 0.93 22.31
CA ALA A 192 -42.04 0.51 21.23
C ALA A 192 -41.16 1.70 20.82
N ALA A 193 -40.10 1.96 21.60
CA ALA A 193 -39.03 2.86 21.16
C ALA A 193 -37.97 2.02 20.44
N SER A 194 -38.05 2.03 19.10
CA SER A 194 -36.89 1.74 18.25
C SER A 194 -36.06 3.02 18.12
N PRO A 195 -34.79 3.05 18.53
CA PRO A 195 -33.83 3.99 17.99
C PRO A 195 -33.10 3.29 16.84
N CYS A 196 -33.35 3.73 15.61
CA CYS A 196 -32.38 3.57 14.53
C CYS A 196 -31.38 4.73 14.64
N PRO A 197 -30.10 4.50 15.02
CA PRO A 197 -29.05 5.43 14.70
C PRO A 197 -28.49 5.02 13.34
N ARG A 198 -29.02 5.63 12.27
CA ARG A 198 -28.40 5.56 10.95
C ARG A 198 -27.27 6.60 10.95
N HIS A 199 -26.19 6.32 11.67
CA HIS A 199 -24.91 6.99 11.46
C HIS A 199 -24.07 6.04 10.62
N SER A 200 -23.93 6.42 9.36
CA SER A 200 -23.31 5.62 8.32
C SER A 200 -21.79 5.64 8.51
N VAL A 201 -21.19 4.47 8.71
CA VAL A 201 -19.72 4.25 8.70
C VAL A 201 -19.09 4.71 7.38
N VAL A 202 -19.90 4.90 6.33
CA VAL A 202 -19.45 5.44 5.04
C VAL A 202 -19.05 6.92 5.09
N ASP A 203 -19.59 7.74 6.00
CA ASP A 203 -19.15 9.14 6.13
C ASP A 203 -17.72 9.27 6.69
N GLU A 204 -17.28 8.35 7.55
CA GLU A 204 -15.88 8.31 8.02
C GLU A 204 -14.92 7.75 6.96
N LEU A 205 -15.36 6.84 6.10
CA LEU A 205 -14.53 6.28 5.02
C LEU A 205 -14.30 7.25 3.85
N VAL A 206 -15.24 8.15 3.56
CA VAL A 206 -15.09 9.15 2.49
C VAL A 206 -14.03 10.21 2.85
N CYS A 207 -13.78 10.47 4.13
CA CYS A 207 -12.69 11.35 4.56
C CYS A 207 -11.29 10.72 4.41
N PHE A 208 -11.17 9.40 4.28
CA PHE A 208 -9.86 8.74 4.12
C PHE A 208 -9.43 8.56 2.65
N ALA A 209 -10.33 8.77 1.68
CA ALA A 209 -10.05 8.63 0.26
C ALA A 209 -9.45 9.90 -0.40
N VAL A 210 -9.46 11.04 0.29
CA VAL A 210 -8.88 12.31 -0.19
C VAL A 210 -7.67 12.70 0.68
N ILE A 211 -6.53 12.05 0.45
CA ILE A 211 -5.24 12.71 0.66
C ILE A 211 -4.80 13.25 -0.70
N PRO A 212 -4.88 14.57 -0.94
CA PRO A 212 -4.43 15.15 -2.20
C PRO A 212 -2.90 15.01 -2.31
N ILE A 213 -2.48 14.34 -3.37
CA ILE A 213 -1.14 14.48 -3.94
C ILE A 213 -1.13 15.81 -4.70
N GLU A 214 -0.99 16.95 -4.02
CA GLU A 214 -0.40 18.18 -4.57
C GLU A 214 -0.29 19.28 -3.52
N ALA A 215 0.95 19.56 -3.09
CA ALA A 215 1.49 20.87 -2.76
C ALA A 215 2.87 20.68 -2.10
N THR A 216 3.89 20.27 -2.87
CA THR A 216 5.27 20.62 -2.51
C THR A 216 5.48 22.09 -2.87
N PRO A 217 5.71 22.99 -1.90
CA PRO A 217 6.10 24.36 -2.23
C PRO A 217 7.49 24.32 -2.87
N SER A 218 7.65 25.12 -3.93
CA SER A 218 8.89 25.34 -4.65
C SER A 218 10.08 25.53 -3.70
N PHE A 219 10.93 24.51 -3.55
CA PHE A 219 12.28 24.69 -3.03
C PHE A 219 13.15 25.17 -4.17
N ARG A 220 13.32 26.49 -4.16
CA ARG A 220 14.24 27.28 -4.97
C ARG A 220 15.63 26.65 -4.88
N LEU A 221 16.17 26.22 -6.03
CA LEU A 221 17.57 25.82 -6.16
C LEU A 221 18.46 27.01 -5.80
N GLY A 222 19.28 26.83 -4.78
CA GLY A 222 20.38 27.69 -4.41
C GLY A 222 21.59 26.81 -4.18
N TRP A 223 22.36 26.63 -5.26
CA TRP A 223 23.71 26.07 -5.41
C TRP A 223 24.04 24.77 -4.66
#